data_AF-A0A3B9QCN5-F1
#
_entry.id   AF-A0A3B9QCN5-F1
#
_cell.length_a   1.000
_cell.length_b   1.000
_cell.length_c   1.000
_cell.angle_alpha   90.00
_cell.angle_beta   90.00
_cell.angle_gamma   90.00
#
_symmetry.space_group_name_H-M   'P 1'
#
loop_
_entity.id
_entity.type
_entity.pdbx_description
1 polymer ?
#
loop_
_entity_poly.entity_id
_entity_poly.type
_entity_poly.pdbx_seq_one_letter_code
_entity_poly.pdbx_strand_id
1 'polypeptide(L)'
;MPLETYLEGVVAAEMDPNWPLAALEAQAIVARTFTLKKLQEGPLEGRNAQASTDPREFQAYDASKVNDRVKQAVSNTRGKIITYKGEPIRAWFHSSSGGKTASAAEGLNFTKESTPYIQPVTDVQQEPVHQWSAPVSYTHL
;
A
#
# COMPACT_ATOMS: atom_id res chain seq x y z
N MET A 1 -2.53 19.86 -1.63
CA MET A 1 -3.51 18.99 -2.31
C MET A 1 -4.43 18.38 -1.27
N PRO A 2 -5.76 18.31 -1.49
CA PRO A 2 -6.68 17.60 -0.62
C PRO A 2 -6.36 16.10 -0.54
N LEU A 3 -6.54 15.48 0.63
CA LEU A 3 -6.21 14.06 0.84
C LEU A 3 -6.93 13.13 -0.13
N GLU A 4 -8.23 13.35 -0.38
CA GLU A 4 -9.00 12.46 -1.26
C GLU A 4 -8.48 12.50 -2.71
N THR A 5 -8.11 13.69 -3.23
CA THR A 5 -7.48 13.83 -4.56
C THR A 5 -6.11 13.13 -4.61
N TYR A 6 -5.34 13.18 -3.53
CA TYR A 6 -4.09 12.43 -3.44
C TYR A 6 -4.32 10.92 -3.52
N LEU A 7 -5.32 10.41 -2.78
CA LEU A 7 -5.64 9.00 -2.72
C LEU A 7 -6.15 8.45 -4.05
N GLU A 8 -6.84 9.24 -4.87
CA GLU A 8 -7.18 8.85 -6.24
C GLU A 8 -5.93 8.50 -7.05
N GLY A 9 -4.90 9.35 -7.01
CA GLY A 9 -3.64 9.11 -7.71
C GLY A 9 -2.84 7.93 -7.14
N VAL A 10 -2.93 7.67 -5.83
CA VAL A 10 -2.30 6.50 -5.21
C VAL A 10 -2.98 5.21 -5.63
N VAL A 11 -4.31 5.13 -5.52
CA VAL A 11 -5.07 3.93 -5.88
C VAL A 11 -4.88 3.61 -7.37
N ALA A 12 -4.86 4.62 -8.24
CA ALA A 12 -4.63 4.44 -9.67
C ALA A 12 -3.19 4.00 -10.04
N ALA A 13 -2.21 4.25 -9.16
CA ALA A 13 -0.83 3.84 -9.36
C ALA A 13 -0.52 2.44 -8.81
N GLU A 14 -1.14 2.10 -7.67
CA GLU A 14 -0.88 0.83 -6.96
C GLU A 14 -1.75 -0.33 -7.45
N MET A 15 -2.87 -0.05 -8.11
CA MET A 15 -3.78 -1.07 -8.65
C MET A 15 -4.13 -0.81 -10.11
N ASP A 16 -4.56 -1.85 -10.82
CA ASP A 16 -5.26 -1.67 -12.09
C ASP A 16 -6.60 -0.94 -11.84
N PRO A 17 -6.84 0.25 -12.42
CA PRO A 17 -8.07 1.01 -12.24
C PRO A 17 -9.36 0.29 -12.67
N ASN A 18 -9.26 -0.84 -13.37
CA ASN A 18 -10.37 -1.66 -13.83
C ASN A 18 -10.68 -2.87 -12.93
N TRP A 19 -9.88 -3.11 -11.89
CA TRP A 19 -10.16 -4.16 -10.91
C TRP A 19 -11.53 -4.00 -10.23
N PRO A 20 -12.06 -5.06 -9.58
CA PRO A 20 -13.34 -5.00 -8.89
C PRO A 20 -13.43 -3.80 -7.94
N LEU A 21 -14.58 -3.13 -7.91
CA LEU A 21 -14.75 -1.89 -7.14
C LEU A 21 -14.42 -2.10 -5.65
N ALA A 22 -14.82 -3.24 -5.08
CA ALA A 22 -14.51 -3.59 -3.70
C ALA A 22 -13.00 -3.70 -3.43
N ALA A 23 -12.19 -4.12 -4.41
CA ALA A 23 -10.73 -4.16 -4.28
C ALA A 23 -10.13 -2.75 -4.28
N LEU A 24 -10.60 -1.87 -5.18
CA LEU A 24 -10.22 -0.46 -5.20
C LEU A 24 -10.62 0.26 -3.90
N GLU A 25 -11.80 -0.05 -3.35
CA GLU A 25 -12.27 0.48 -2.07
C GLU A 25 -11.38 0.01 -0.90
N ALA A 26 -11.01 -1.28 -0.88
CA ALA A 26 -10.09 -1.81 0.13
C ALA A 26 -8.74 -1.09 0.07
N GLN A 27 -8.18 -0.90 -1.12
CA GLN A 27 -6.93 -0.15 -1.29
C GLN A 27 -7.06 1.32 -0.89
N ALA A 28 -8.18 1.99 -1.20
CA ALA A 28 -8.41 3.36 -0.78
C ALA A 28 -8.37 3.49 0.76
N ILE A 29 -8.93 2.53 1.50
CA ILE A 29 -8.88 2.49 2.96
C ILE A 29 -7.44 2.24 3.46
N VAL A 30 -6.72 1.28 2.85
CA VAL A 30 -5.33 0.97 3.19
C VAL A 30 -4.43 2.19 2.95
N ALA A 31 -4.49 2.78 1.75
CA ALA A 31 -3.71 3.95 1.37
C ALA A 31 -3.99 5.16 2.26
N ARG A 32 -5.26 5.40 2.63
CA ARG A 32 -5.62 6.47 3.58
C ARG A 32 -5.02 6.22 4.95
N THR A 33 -5.11 4.99 5.44
CA THR A 33 -4.54 4.61 6.74
C THR A 33 -3.03 4.76 6.76
N PHE A 34 -2.34 4.28 5.71
CA PHE A 34 -0.90 4.44 5.55
C PHE A 34 -0.49 5.91 5.52
N THR A 35 -1.20 6.73 4.73
CA THR A 35 -0.93 8.17 4.62
C THR A 35 -1.04 8.85 5.98
N LEU A 36 -2.14 8.64 6.71
CA LEU A 36 -2.32 9.25 8.03
C LEU A 36 -1.29 8.77 9.04
N LYS A 37 -0.96 7.47 9.04
CA LYS A 37 0.07 6.94 9.93
C LYS A 37 1.43 7.56 9.65
N LYS A 38 1.80 7.74 8.38
CA LYS A 38 3.04 8.41 7.98
C LYS A 38 3.07 9.88 8.37
N LEU A 39 1.96 10.59 8.20
CA LEU A 39 1.86 12.01 8.62
C LEU A 39 2.07 12.18 10.13
N GLN A 40 1.67 11.20 10.96
CA GLN A 40 1.94 11.19 12.40
C GLN A 40 3.43 10.98 12.73
N GLU A 41 4.23 10.36 11.85
CA GLU A 41 5.67 10.15 12.05
C GLU A 41 6.50 11.42 11.82
N GLY A 42 5.89 12.47 11.25
CA GLY A 42 6.55 13.72 10.91
C GLY A 42 6.86 13.86 9.42
N PRO A 43 7.41 15.02 9.01
CA PRO A 43 7.79 15.26 7.63
C PRO A 43 8.93 14.34 7.19
N LEU A 44 9.06 14.15 5.88
CA LEU A 44 10.20 13.42 5.32
C LEU A 44 11.49 14.19 5.63
N GLU A 45 12.47 13.53 6.26
CA GLU A 45 13.73 14.16 6.63
C GLU A 45 14.41 14.80 5.41
N GLY A 46 14.85 16.05 5.57
CA GLY A 46 15.52 16.81 4.51
C GLY A 46 14.59 17.29 3.37
N ARG A 47 13.27 17.10 3.48
CA ARG A 47 12.30 17.59 2.48
C ARG A 47 11.27 18.52 3.13
N ASN A 48 10.89 19.58 2.43
CA ASN A 48 9.73 20.42 2.81
C ASN A 48 8.42 19.79 2.31
N ALA A 49 8.23 18.49 2.58
CA ALA A 49 7.09 17.71 2.10
C ALA A 49 6.68 16.62 3.11
N GLN A 50 5.37 16.42 3.25
CA GLN A 50 4.81 15.43 4.16
C GLN A 50 4.50 14.07 3.48
N ALA A 51 4.64 13.97 2.16
CA ALA A 51 4.45 12.73 1.39
C ALA A 51 5.42 12.68 0.19
N SER A 52 5.79 11.47 -0.23
CA SER A 52 6.65 11.19 -1.39
C SER A 52 5.84 10.42 -2.44
N THR A 53 6.22 10.53 -3.71
CA THR A 53 5.74 9.66 -4.78
C THR A 53 6.68 8.49 -5.05
N ASP A 54 7.79 8.40 -4.29
CA ASP A 54 8.71 7.26 -4.34
C ASP A 54 8.12 6.10 -3.52
N PRO A 55 7.77 4.96 -4.14
CA PRO A 55 7.19 3.82 -3.43
C PRO A 55 8.16 3.19 -2.42
N ARG A 56 9.47 3.49 -2.49
CA ARG A 56 10.45 3.03 -1.50
C ARG A 56 10.32 3.76 -0.17
N GLU A 57 9.81 4.99 -0.19
CA GLU A 57 9.68 5.86 0.98
C GLU A 57 8.22 6.01 1.42
N PHE A 58 7.28 5.88 0.48
CA PHE A 58 5.86 6.17 0.68
C PHE A 58 4.97 5.26 -0.17
N GLN A 59 4.30 5.81 -1.19
CA GLN A 59 3.38 5.10 -2.08
C GLN A 59 3.58 5.61 -3.50
N ALA A 60 3.34 4.75 -4.49
CA ALA A 60 3.27 5.16 -5.88
C ALA A 60 2.13 6.18 -6.07
N TYR A 61 2.30 7.06 -7.05
CA TYR A 61 1.30 8.08 -7.39
C TYR A 61 1.31 8.34 -8.89
N ASP A 62 0.14 8.28 -9.52
CA ASP A 62 -0.03 8.52 -10.95
C ASP A 62 -1.43 9.08 -11.22
N ALA A 63 -1.52 10.40 -11.31
CA ALA A 63 -2.77 11.10 -11.59
C ALA A 63 -3.32 10.81 -13.01
N SER A 64 -2.47 10.37 -13.94
CA SER A 64 -2.89 10.15 -15.33
C SER A 64 -3.76 8.89 -15.50
N LYS A 65 -3.69 7.96 -14.55
CA LYS A 65 -4.44 6.69 -14.54
C LYS A 65 -5.79 6.77 -13.82
N VAL A 66 -6.11 7.91 -13.21
CA VAL A 66 -7.34 8.07 -12.44
C VAL A 66 -8.56 8.00 -13.37
N ASN A 67 -9.45 7.03 -13.12
CA ASN A 67 -10.72 6.88 -13.81
C ASN A 67 -11.91 7.07 -12.84
N ASP A 68 -13.14 7.01 -13.36
CA ASP A 68 -14.34 7.21 -12.54
C ASP A 68 -14.54 6.12 -11.47
N ARG A 69 -14.04 4.90 -11.71
CA ARG A 69 -14.10 3.81 -10.73
C ARG A 69 -13.21 4.08 -9.53
N VAL A 70 -11.99 4.58 -9.77
CA VAL A 70 -11.06 4.99 -8.71
C VAL A 70 -11.65 6.14 -7.90
N LYS A 71 -12.19 7.17 -8.55
CA LYS A 71 -12.89 8.28 -7.87
C LYS A 71 -14.06 7.77 -7.02
N GLN A 72 -14.87 6.88 -7.58
CA GLN A 72 -15.99 6.27 -6.87
C GLN A 72 -15.52 5.49 -5.63
N ALA A 73 -14.46 4.68 -5.75
CA ALA A 73 -13.91 3.90 -4.66
C ALA A 73 -13.39 4.78 -3.51
N VAL A 74 -12.65 5.84 -3.84
CA VAL A 74 -12.16 6.82 -2.87
C VAL A 74 -13.34 7.53 -2.18
N SER A 75 -14.33 7.98 -2.95
CA SER A 75 -15.55 8.62 -2.43
C SER A 75 -16.35 7.70 -1.49
N ASN A 76 -16.60 6.44 -1.88
CA ASN A 76 -17.37 5.46 -1.09
C ASN A 76 -16.73 5.12 0.26
N THR A 77 -15.42 5.33 0.36
CA THR A 77 -14.62 5.01 1.54
C THR A 77 -14.12 6.26 2.25
N ARG A 78 -14.64 7.45 1.90
CA ARG A 78 -14.22 8.71 2.50
C ARG A 78 -14.26 8.64 4.03
N GLY A 79 -13.13 8.97 4.65
CA GLY A 79 -12.97 8.95 6.11
C GLY A 79 -12.85 7.56 6.75
N LYS A 80 -12.93 6.47 5.98
CA LYS A 80 -12.72 5.11 6.51
C LYS A 80 -11.23 4.80 6.57
N ILE A 81 -10.80 4.33 7.73
CA ILE A 81 -9.41 3.96 8.05
C ILE A 81 -9.40 2.67 8.88
N ILE A 82 -8.23 2.02 8.96
CA ILE A 82 -8.02 0.83 9.79
C ILE A 82 -7.31 1.25 11.07
N THR A 83 -7.87 0.88 12.21
CA THR A 83 -7.32 1.23 13.52
C THR A 83 -7.06 0.01 14.37
N TYR A 84 -6.04 0.07 15.23
CA TYR A 84 -5.83 -0.87 16.32
C TYR A 84 -5.62 -0.09 17.61
N LYS A 85 -6.43 -0.39 18.64
CA LYS A 85 -6.46 0.36 19.91
C LYS A 85 -6.68 1.87 19.74
N GLY A 86 -7.53 2.25 18.78
CA GLY A 86 -7.89 3.66 18.52
C GLY A 86 -6.90 4.43 17.66
N GLU A 87 -5.73 3.86 17.33
CA GLU A 87 -4.71 4.50 16.50
C GLU A 87 -4.69 3.91 15.08
N PRO A 88 -4.41 4.70 14.04
CA PRO A 88 -4.16 4.19 12.69
C PRO A 88 -3.05 3.14 12.69
N ILE A 89 -3.28 2.02 12.01
CA ILE A 89 -2.27 0.96 11.89
C ILE A 89 -1.18 1.32 10.88
N ARG A 90 -0.07 0.58 10.90
CA ARG A 90 0.85 0.52 9.75
C ARG A 90 0.25 -0.36 8.68
N ALA A 91 -0.45 0.25 7.73
CA ALA A 91 -1.17 -0.44 6.67
C ALA A 91 -0.27 -0.77 5.48
N TRP A 92 0.69 -1.68 5.66
CA TRP A 92 1.53 -2.15 4.56
C TRP A 92 0.74 -3.03 3.59
N PHE A 93 1.11 -2.96 2.31
CA PHE A 93 0.55 -3.78 1.24
C PHE A 93 1.65 -4.15 0.24
N HIS A 94 1.38 -5.14 -0.60
CA HIS A 94 2.31 -5.68 -1.59
C HIS A 94 1.51 -6.32 -2.73
N SER A 95 2.16 -6.58 -3.86
CA SER A 95 1.48 -7.05 -5.08
C SER A 95 1.07 -8.53 -5.05
N SER A 96 1.89 -9.41 -4.49
CA SER A 96 1.65 -10.86 -4.45
C SER A 96 2.32 -11.48 -3.24
N SER A 97 1.57 -12.29 -2.50
CA SER A 97 2.03 -12.95 -1.27
C SER A 97 2.80 -14.25 -1.51
N GLY A 98 2.80 -14.77 -2.75
CA GLY A 98 3.33 -16.11 -3.04
C GLY A 98 2.55 -17.23 -2.34
N GLY A 99 1.31 -16.97 -1.91
CA GLY A 99 0.41 -17.94 -1.27
C GLY A 99 0.27 -17.79 0.25
N LYS A 100 1.09 -16.95 0.89
CA LYS A 100 0.98 -16.64 2.31
C LYS A 100 1.58 -15.28 2.62
N THR A 101 0.84 -14.42 3.31
CA THR A 101 1.40 -13.15 3.77
C THR A 101 2.43 -13.37 4.87
N ALA A 102 3.29 -12.37 5.09
CA ALA A 102 4.33 -12.41 6.11
C ALA A 102 3.98 -11.54 7.33
N SER A 103 4.63 -11.81 8.46
CA SER A 103 4.65 -10.87 9.58
C SER A 103 5.49 -9.63 9.25
N ALA A 104 5.34 -8.53 9.99
CA ALA A 104 6.17 -7.34 9.79
C ALA A 104 7.67 -7.62 10.03
N ALA A 105 7.98 -8.46 11.02
CA ALA A 105 9.36 -8.84 11.32
C ALA A 105 9.98 -9.68 10.19
N GLU A 106 9.22 -10.61 9.62
CA GLU A 106 9.68 -11.48 8.53
C GLU A 106 9.76 -10.75 7.20
N GLY A 107 8.69 -10.08 6.77
CA GLY A 107 8.60 -9.49 5.44
C GLY A 107 9.30 -8.14 5.29
N LEU A 108 9.46 -7.38 6.38
CA LEU A 108 9.98 -6.01 6.34
C LEU A 108 11.17 -5.79 7.29
N ASN A 109 11.63 -6.82 8.00
CA ASN A 109 12.61 -6.70 9.09
C ASN A 109 12.23 -5.62 10.13
N PHE A 110 10.93 -5.48 10.38
CA PHE A 110 10.39 -4.42 11.21
C PHE A 110 10.08 -4.95 12.62
N THR A 111 10.84 -4.51 13.61
CA THR A 111 10.75 -4.97 15.02
C THR A 111 10.62 -3.85 16.04
N LYS A 112 10.59 -2.58 15.60
CA LYS A 112 10.63 -1.40 16.47
C LYS A 112 9.35 -1.18 17.29
N GLU A 113 8.23 -1.76 16.89
CA GLU A 113 6.96 -1.72 17.61
C GLU A 113 6.18 -3.03 17.39
N SER A 114 5.26 -3.33 18.30
CA SER A 114 4.39 -4.51 18.18
C SER A 114 3.32 -4.28 17.12
N THR A 115 3.20 -5.22 16.18
CA THR A 115 2.21 -5.21 15.09
C THR A 115 1.29 -6.44 15.16
N PRO A 116 0.44 -6.57 16.22
CA PRO A 116 -0.39 -7.77 16.41
C PRO A 116 -1.43 -7.99 15.30
N TYR A 117 -1.74 -6.93 14.55
CA TYR A 117 -2.64 -6.94 13.40
C TYR A 117 -1.96 -7.38 12.07
N ILE A 118 -0.64 -7.54 12.04
CA ILE A 118 0.11 -8.06 10.88
C ILE A 118 0.59 -9.47 11.20
N GLN A 119 -0.27 -10.45 10.93
CA GLN A 119 0.02 -11.87 11.11
C GLN A 119 0.06 -12.57 9.75
N PRO A 120 0.92 -13.59 9.59
CA PRO A 120 0.90 -14.43 8.40
C PRO A 120 -0.46 -15.10 8.24
N VAL A 121 -1.13 -14.87 7.12
CA VAL A 121 -2.38 -15.52 6.73
C VAL A 121 -2.21 -16.20 5.38
N THR A 122 -2.84 -17.36 5.21
CA THR A 122 -2.85 -18.05 3.92
C THR A 122 -3.65 -17.22 2.92
N ASP A 123 -3.05 -17.00 1.76
CA ASP A 123 -3.72 -16.35 0.65
C ASP A 123 -4.41 -17.42 -0.20
N VAL A 124 -5.73 -17.33 -0.30
CA VAL A 124 -6.55 -18.33 -0.99
C VAL A 124 -6.79 -17.98 -2.45
N GLN A 125 -6.30 -16.82 -2.93
CA GLN A 125 -6.45 -16.42 -4.32
C GLN A 125 -5.32 -16.97 -5.19
N GLN A 126 -5.66 -17.35 -6.43
CA GLN A 126 -4.66 -17.69 -7.43
C GLN A 126 -4.09 -16.39 -8.01
N GLU A 127 -2.91 -16.02 -7.52
CA GLU A 127 -2.17 -14.85 -8.01
C GLU A 127 -1.75 -15.07 -9.48
N PRO A 128 -1.99 -14.09 -10.39
CA PRO A 128 -1.56 -14.19 -11.78
C PRO A 128 -0.04 -14.29 -11.93
N VAL A 129 0.71 -13.80 -10.92
CA VAL A 129 2.17 -13.91 -10.84
C VAL A 129 2.55 -14.64 -9.56
N HIS A 130 2.67 -15.96 -9.65
CA HIS A 130 3.11 -16.84 -8.54
C HIS A 130 4.44 -17.54 -8.85
N GLN A 131 4.92 -17.50 -10.09
CA GLN A 131 6.19 -18.09 -10.52
C GLN A 131 6.95 -17.11 -11.42
N TRP A 132 8.23 -16.92 -11.13
CA TRP A 132 9.15 -16.15 -11.94
C TRP A 132 10.52 -16.85 -11.98
N SER A 133 11.27 -16.66 -13.05
CA SER A 133 12.65 -17.11 -13.18
C SER A 133 13.51 -16.01 -13.77
N ALA A 134 14.75 -15.89 -13.30
CA ALA A 134 15.72 -14.94 -13.83
C ALA A 134 17.06 -15.68 -14.05
N PRO A 135 17.61 -15.72 -15.27
CA PRO A 135 18.90 -16.34 -15.52
C PRO A 135 20.02 -15.49 -14.91
N VAL A 136 20.99 -16.13 -14.27
CA VAL A 136 22.20 -15.48 -13.73
C VAL A 136 23.41 -16.03 -14.49
N SER A 137 24.16 -15.14 -15.14
CA SER A 137 25.41 -15.50 -15.84
C SER A 137 26.61 -15.14 -14.96
N TYR A 138 27.51 -16.09 -14.75
CA TYR A 138 28.78 -15.85 -14.08
C TYR A 138 29.75 -15.21 -15.06
N THR A 139 29.86 -13.89 -15.05
CA THR A 139 30.95 -13.16 -15.70
C THR A 139 31.37 -12.09 -14.70
N HIS A 140 32.65 -12.14 -14.29
CA HIS A 140 33.31 -11.39 -13.20
C HIS A 140 33.39 -12.12 -11.85
N LEU A 141 34.28 -13.11 -11.80
CA LEU A 141 35.24 -13.24 -10.70
C LEU A 141 36.52 -12.50 -11.11
#